data_AF-A0AAV4HA92-F1
#
_entry.id   AF-A0AAV4HA92-F1
#
_cell.length_a   1.000
_cell.length_b   1.000
_cell.length_c   1.000
_cell.angle_alpha   90.00
_cell.angle_beta   90.00
_cell.angle_gamma   90.00
#
_symmetry.space_group_name_H-M   'P 1'
#
loop_
_entity.id
_entity.type
_entity.pdbx_description
1 polymer ?
#
loop_
_entity_poly.entity_id
_entity_poly.type
_entity_poly.pdbx_seq_one_letter_code
_entity_poly.pdbx_strand_id
1 'polypeptide(L)'
;MINIAGFQDGGQACIRREVDVCNTNCKDHLYQDCQSEVVFDCACPEGKYLTQNGTCVSQDQCGCYDFTQPDEYFESGETSTQGCRQCTCNGHVMACRNTCEDVTCPNGQVSKTDVLLSGEDTNCTRKMCPRPYYSQAECIDVESSANMCFCSDGKKQTRV
;
A
#
# COMPACT_ATOMS: atom_id res chain seq x y z
N MET A 1 25.82 -50.49 -10.36
CA MET A 1 26.32 -49.12 -10.15
C MET A 1 25.52 -48.22 -11.08
N ILE A 2 24.55 -47.48 -10.53
CA ILE A 2 23.68 -46.60 -11.32
C ILE A 2 24.45 -45.28 -11.48
N ASN A 3 24.88 -45.01 -12.71
CA ASN A 3 25.47 -43.75 -13.10
C ASN A 3 24.35 -42.70 -13.14
N ILE A 4 24.28 -41.85 -12.12
CA ILE A 4 23.37 -40.71 -12.12
C ILE A 4 24.04 -39.63 -12.97
N ALA A 5 23.54 -39.47 -14.19
CA ALA A 5 23.98 -38.43 -15.11
C ALA A 5 23.79 -37.05 -14.45
N GLY A 6 24.89 -36.29 -14.37
CA GLY A 6 24.87 -34.91 -13.94
C GLY A 6 24.03 -34.07 -14.90
N PHE A 7 22.95 -33.50 -14.38
CA PHE A 7 22.16 -32.49 -15.06
C PHE A 7 23.02 -31.22 -15.16
N GLN A 8 23.60 -30.97 -16.34
CA GLN A 8 24.20 -29.69 -16.67
C GLN A 8 23.08 -28.79 -17.22
N ASP A 9 22.40 -28.08 -16.33
CA ASP A 9 21.46 -27.03 -16.72
C ASP A 9 22.22 -25.72 -16.88
N GLY A 10 22.15 -25.14 -18.07
CA GLY A 10 22.86 -23.92 -18.42
C GLY A 10 22.26 -22.73 -17.69
N GLY A 11 22.99 -22.18 -16.72
CA GLY A 11 23.01 -20.73 -16.54
C GLY A 11 22.49 -20.11 -15.24
N GLN A 12 22.38 -20.83 -14.13
CA GLN A 12 22.26 -20.18 -12.80
C GLN A 12 22.84 -21.05 -11.67
N ALA A 13 23.66 -20.43 -10.83
CA ALA A 13 24.43 -21.08 -9.76
C ALA A 13 23.54 -21.45 -8.57
N CYS A 14 22.81 -22.56 -8.68
CA CYS A 14 22.17 -23.17 -7.52
C CYS A 14 23.14 -24.14 -6.82
N ILE A 15 23.12 -24.15 -5.48
CA ILE A 15 23.94 -25.02 -4.64
C ILE A 15 22.99 -25.95 -3.90
N ARG A 16 23.22 -27.27 -3.98
CA ARG A 16 22.47 -28.26 -3.20
C ARG A 16 22.86 -28.17 -1.73
N ARG A 17 21.92 -27.87 -0.85
CA ARG A 17 22.12 -27.78 0.59
C ARG A 17 20.80 -27.96 1.34
N GLU A 18 20.88 -28.11 2.65
CA GLU A 18 19.72 -27.98 3.52
C GLU A 18 19.24 -26.53 3.50
N VAL A 19 17.97 -26.33 3.16
CA VAL A 19 17.35 -25.01 3.08
C VAL A 19 16.01 -24.97 3.77
N ASP A 20 15.75 -23.85 4.43
CA ASP A 20 14.45 -23.51 4.98
C ASP A 20 13.56 -22.97 3.85
N VAL A 21 12.46 -23.67 3.56
CA VAL A 21 11.50 -23.28 2.52
C VAL A 21 10.87 -21.90 2.76
N CYS A 22 10.91 -21.39 4.00
CA CYS A 22 10.41 -20.07 4.38
C CYS A 22 11.43 -18.94 4.19
N ASN A 23 12.65 -19.25 3.78
CA ASN A 23 13.73 -18.27 3.70
C ASN A 23 14.66 -18.49 2.50
N THR A 24 14.08 -18.89 1.36
CA THR A 24 14.85 -19.26 0.16
C THR A 24 14.54 -18.37 -1.05
N ASN A 25 13.31 -17.87 -1.15
CA ASN A 25 12.82 -17.06 -2.25
C ASN A 25 12.52 -15.63 -1.79
N CYS A 26 12.62 -14.70 -2.73
CA CYS A 26 12.22 -13.33 -2.50
C CYS A 26 10.73 -13.18 -2.16
N LYS A 27 9.87 -14.20 -2.35
CA LYS A 27 8.45 -14.14 -1.99
C LYS A 27 8.17 -14.61 -0.55
N ASP A 28 9.11 -15.32 0.09
CA ASP A 28 8.80 -16.06 1.32
C ASP A 28 8.54 -15.13 2.51
N HIS A 29 9.15 -13.93 2.51
CA HIS A 29 8.93 -12.91 3.54
C HIS A 29 7.47 -12.42 3.66
N LEU A 30 6.63 -12.71 2.67
CA LEU A 30 5.20 -12.39 2.73
C LEU A 30 4.45 -13.31 3.69
N TYR A 31 4.91 -14.55 3.86
CA TYR A 31 4.20 -15.53 4.65
C TYR A 31 4.59 -15.38 6.13
N GLN A 32 3.86 -14.53 6.87
CA GLN A 32 4.11 -14.27 8.29
C GLN A 32 4.06 -15.54 9.15
N ASP A 33 3.26 -16.52 8.75
CA ASP A 33 3.07 -17.80 9.45
C ASP A 33 3.69 -18.97 8.69
N CYS A 34 4.79 -18.74 7.95
CA CYS A 34 5.48 -19.81 7.26
C CYS A 34 6.07 -20.81 8.28
N GLN A 35 5.64 -22.07 8.19
CA GLN A 35 6.19 -23.13 9.04
C GLN A 35 7.53 -23.59 8.45
N SER A 36 8.61 -23.27 9.16
CA SER A 36 9.96 -23.66 8.77
C SER A 36 10.04 -25.18 8.56
N GLU A 37 10.37 -25.55 7.33
CA GLU A 37 10.63 -26.93 6.92
C GLU A 37 11.98 -26.95 6.21
N VAL A 38 12.86 -27.84 6.66
CA VAL A 38 14.20 -27.97 6.08
C VAL A 38 14.19 -29.10 5.07
N VAL A 39 14.49 -28.77 3.81
CA VAL A 39 14.59 -29.72 2.71
C VAL A 39 16.00 -29.68 2.11
N PHE A 40 16.45 -30.81 1.55
CA PHE A 40 17.71 -30.87 0.83
C PHE A 40 17.48 -30.64 -0.66
N ASP A 41 17.68 -29.40 -1.12
CA ASP A 41 17.39 -29.00 -2.50
C ASP A 41 18.40 -27.97 -3.03
N CYS A 42 18.29 -27.64 -4.32
CA CYS A 42 19.01 -26.59 -5.00
C CYS A 42 18.50 -25.22 -4.56
N ALA A 43 19.38 -24.41 -3.97
CA ALA A 43 19.04 -23.06 -3.53
C ALA A 43 20.15 -22.05 -3.81
N CYS A 44 19.84 -20.78 -3.58
CA CYS A 44 20.85 -19.72 -3.64
C CYS A 44 21.92 -19.89 -2.53
N PRO A 45 23.13 -19.33 -2.74
CA PRO A 45 24.15 -19.23 -1.70
C PRO A 45 23.60 -18.59 -0.40
N GLU A 46 24.28 -18.81 0.72
CA GLU A 46 23.88 -18.21 1.99
C GLU A 46 23.76 -16.67 1.89
N GLY A 47 22.68 -16.13 2.45
CA GLY A 47 22.36 -14.70 2.40
C GLY A 47 21.82 -14.21 1.05
N LYS A 48 21.56 -15.10 0.08
CA LYS A 48 20.95 -14.79 -1.21
C LYS A 48 19.61 -15.48 -1.36
N TYR A 49 18.73 -14.83 -2.13
CA TYR A 49 17.34 -15.21 -2.32
C TYR A 49 17.03 -15.35 -3.80
N LEU A 50 16.22 -16.34 -4.15
CA LEU A 50 15.80 -16.59 -5.51
C LEU A 50 14.70 -15.59 -5.93
N THR A 51 14.92 -14.83 -7.00
CA THR A 51 13.90 -13.97 -7.61
C THR A 51 12.96 -14.78 -8.50
N GLN A 52 11.84 -14.19 -8.91
CA GLN A 52 10.90 -14.79 -9.88
C GLN A 52 11.57 -15.12 -11.23
N ASN A 53 12.65 -14.40 -11.57
CA ASN A 53 13.45 -14.62 -12.78
C ASN A 53 14.56 -15.67 -12.59
N GLY A 54 14.52 -16.44 -11.49
CA GLY A 54 15.51 -17.47 -11.17
C GLY A 54 16.86 -16.95 -10.68
N THR A 55 17.01 -15.63 -10.48
CA THR A 55 18.32 -15.05 -10.13
C THR A 55 18.53 -14.97 -8.63
N CYS A 56 19.73 -15.29 -8.15
CA CYS A 56 20.09 -15.13 -6.74
C CYS A 56 20.54 -13.69 -6.45
N VAL A 57 19.77 -12.99 -5.62
CA VAL A 57 20.04 -11.58 -5.24
C VAL A 57 20.10 -11.44 -3.72
N SER A 58 20.64 -10.34 -3.19
CA SER A 58 20.51 -10.08 -1.75
C SER A 58 19.11 -9.60 -1.39
N GLN A 59 18.73 -9.70 -0.11
CA GLN A 59 17.37 -9.41 0.36
C GLN A 59 16.88 -7.98 0.06
N ASP A 60 17.79 -7.01 0.00
CA ASP A 60 17.57 -5.61 -0.37
C ASP A 60 17.31 -5.40 -1.88
N GLN A 61 17.72 -6.38 -2.68
CA GLN A 61 17.50 -6.42 -4.13
C GLN A 61 16.28 -7.26 -4.51
N CYS A 62 15.65 -7.93 -3.54
CA CYS A 62 14.32 -8.50 -3.78
C CYS A 62 13.34 -7.38 -4.12
N GLY A 63 12.35 -7.68 -4.95
CA GLY A 63 11.19 -6.81 -5.14
C GLY A 63 10.12 -7.06 -4.07
N CYS A 64 9.03 -6.30 -4.20
CA CYS A 64 7.87 -6.37 -3.34
C CYS A 64 6.72 -7.07 -4.05
N TYR A 65 5.84 -7.69 -3.27
CA TYR A 65 4.57 -8.21 -3.77
C TYR A 65 3.42 -7.48 -3.07
N ASP A 66 2.34 -7.23 -3.80
CA ASP A 66 1.11 -6.73 -3.19
C ASP A 66 0.34 -7.90 -2.56
N PHE A 67 0.13 -7.86 -1.24
CA PHE A 67 -0.68 -8.85 -0.54
C PHE A 67 -2.13 -8.92 -1.03
N THR A 68 -2.64 -7.81 -1.57
CA THR A 68 -4.00 -7.74 -2.13
C THR A 68 -4.06 -8.29 -3.55
N GLN A 69 -2.93 -8.29 -4.27
CA GLN A 69 -2.78 -8.77 -5.64
C GLN A 69 -1.48 -9.60 -5.73
N PRO A 70 -1.52 -10.88 -5.33
CA PRO A 70 -0.31 -11.70 -5.14
C PRO A 70 0.47 -12.02 -6.43
N ASP A 71 -0.11 -11.69 -7.58
CA ASP A 71 0.49 -11.80 -8.91
C ASP A 71 1.23 -10.53 -9.33
N GLU A 72 1.04 -9.42 -8.60
CA GLU A 72 1.69 -8.15 -8.88
C GLU A 72 3.05 -8.08 -8.16
N TYR A 73 4.11 -7.99 -8.95
CA TYR A 73 5.49 -7.87 -8.50
C TYR A 73 6.05 -6.49 -8.87
N PHE A 74 6.71 -5.85 -7.91
CA PHE A 74 7.36 -4.56 -8.08
C PHE A 74 8.86 -4.71 -7.86
N GLU A 75 9.66 -4.19 -8.77
CA GLU A 75 11.11 -4.17 -8.61
C GLU A 75 11.54 -3.28 -7.43
N SER A 76 12.71 -3.55 -6.86
CA SER A 76 13.26 -2.71 -5.79
C SER A 76 13.47 -1.28 -6.31
N GLY A 77 12.88 -0.30 -5.64
CA GLY A 77 12.86 1.10 -6.03
C GLY A 77 11.66 1.51 -6.90
N GLU A 78 10.87 0.55 -7.39
CA GLU A 78 9.70 0.84 -8.20
C GLU A 78 8.61 1.54 -7.39
N THR A 79 7.91 2.47 -8.04
CA THR A 79 6.78 3.18 -7.46
C THR A 79 5.50 2.86 -8.21
N SER A 80 4.45 2.50 -7.47
CA SER A 80 3.11 2.29 -8.01
C SER A 80 2.12 3.25 -7.38
N THR A 81 1.14 3.68 -8.17
CA THR A 81 0.07 4.57 -7.72
C THR A 81 -1.26 3.89 -7.96
N GLN A 82 -1.92 3.48 -6.87
CA GLN A 82 -3.26 2.89 -6.90
C GLN A 82 -4.24 3.86 -6.26
N GLY A 83 -5.07 4.51 -7.09
CA GLY A 83 -5.93 5.60 -6.65
C GLY A 83 -5.10 6.77 -6.12
N CYS A 84 -5.22 7.05 -4.83
CA CYS A 84 -4.46 8.09 -4.13
C CYS A 84 -3.43 7.53 -3.14
N ARG A 85 -3.10 6.25 -3.26
CA ARG A 85 -2.01 5.63 -2.51
C ARG A 85 -0.80 5.52 -3.41
N GLN A 86 0.27 6.22 -3.05
CA GLN A 86 1.58 6.06 -3.69
C GLN A 86 2.40 5.07 -2.87
N CYS A 87 2.75 3.94 -3.46
CA CYS A 87 3.59 2.93 -2.85
C CYS A 87 4.96 2.91 -3.51
N THR A 88 6.00 2.79 -2.69
CA THR A 88 7.38 2.62 -3.13
C THR A 88 7.91 1.33 -2.55
N CYS A 89 8.40 0.46 -3.43
CA CYS A 89 9.05 -0.76 -3.02
C CYS A 89 10.50 -0.45 -2.60
N ASN A 90 10.88 -0.76 -1.36
CA ASN A 90 12.24 -0.59 -0.86
C ASN A 90 12.80 -1.97 -0.51
N GLY A 91 13.36 -2.67 -1.50
CA GLY A 91 13.72 -4.08 -1.36
C GLY A 91 12.47 -4.96 -1.18
N HIS A 92 12.38 -5.68 -0.08
CA HIS A 92 11.22 -6.54 0.22
C HIS A 92 10.08 -5.82 0.97
N VAL A 93 10.24 -4.52 1.28
CA VAL A 93 9.26 -3.77 2.08
C VAL A 93 8.52 -2.77 1.20
N MET A 94 7.20 -2.96 1.09
CA MET A 94 6.33 -2.00 0.41
C MET A 94 5.96 -0.85 1.35
N ALA A 95 6.43 0.37 1.04
CA ALA A 95 6.10 1.57 1.81
C ALA A 95 5.06 2.41 1.07
N CYS A 96 3.84 2.46 1.60
CA CYS A 96 2.74 3.21 1.00
C CYS A 96 2.44 4.50 1.77
N ARG A 97 2.22 5.58 1.03
CA ARG A 97 1.77 6.88 1.54
C ARG A 97 0.46 7.25 0.86
N ASN A 98 -0.50 7.72 1.63
CA ASN A 98 -1.72 8.29 1.08
C ASN A 98 -1.42 9.73 0.66
N THR A 99 -1.54 10.02 -0.63
CA THR A 99 -1.45 11.37 -1.18
C THR A 99 -2.83 12.02 -1.31
N CYS A 100 -3.88 11.37 -0.79
CA CYS A 100 -5.27 11.83 -0.82
C CYS A 100 -5.56 13.06 0.06
N GLU A 101 -4.56 13.67 0.70
CA GLU A 101 -4.78 14.83 1.58
C GLU A 101 -5.33 16.04 0.82
N ASP A 102 -5.18 16.08 -0.50
CA ASP A 102 -5.83 17.06 -1.36
C ASP A 102 -7.27 16.63 -1.69
N VAL A 103 -8.19 17.02 -0.83
CA VAL A 103 -9.63 16.92 -1.11
C VAL A 103 -9.98 17.87 -2.25
N THR A 104 -9.92 17.37 -3.48
CA THR A 104 -10.38 18.13 -4.64
C THR A 104 -11.91 18.21 -4.61
N CYS A 105 -12.42 19.36 -4.18
CA CYS A 105 -13.84 19.59 -4.06
C CYS A 105 -14.48 20.06 -5.39
N PRO A 106 -15.61 19.47 -5.80
CA PRO A 106 -16.27 19.87 -7.04
C PRO A 106 -16.89 21.27 -6.93
N ASN A 107 -16.76 22.06 -8.00
CA ASN A 107 -17.54 23.27 -8.30
C ASN A 107 -17.92 24.15 -7.09
N GLY A 108 -17.02 25.04 -6.66
CA GLY A 108 -17.30 26.05 -5.64
C GLY A 108 -17.44 25.51 -4.22
N GLN A 109 -17.19 24.22 -4.02
CA GLN A 109 -17.03 23.61 -2.72
C GLN A 109 -15.57 23.71 -2.25
N VAL A 110 -15.38 23.73 -0.93
CA VAL A 110 -14.11 23.89 -0.23
C VAL A 110 -13.90 22.75 0.75
N SER A 111 -12.64 22.44 1.07
CA SER A 111 -12.31 21.36 2.02
C SER A 111 -12.65 21.76 3.46
N LYS A 112 -12.75 20.78 4.37
CA LYS A 112 -12.91 21.05 5.81
C LYS A 112 -11.83 22.00 6.33
N THR A 113 -10.60 21.80 5.87
CA THR A 113 -9.42 22.57 6.28
C THR A 113 -9.56 24.02 5.85
N ASP A 114 -10.03 24.27 4.63
CA ASP A 114 -10.22 25.63 4.12
C ASP A 114 -11.36 26.37 4.85
N VAL A 115 -12.44 25.68 5.21
CA VAL A 115 -13.52 26.25 6.05
C VAL A 115 -12.98 26.62 7.45
N LEU A 116 -12.15 25.75 8.05
CA LEU A 116 -11.54 26.01 9.36
C LEU A 116 -10.56 27.18 9.32
N LEU A 117 -9.83 27.37 8.22
CA LEU A 117 -8.89 28.48 8.06
C LEU A 117 -9.57 29.81 7.71
N SER A 118 -10.79 29.78 7.14
CA SER A 118 -11.52 30.96 6.69
C SER A 118 -12.62 31.45 7.65
N GLY A 119 -13.04 30.63 8.62
CA GLY A 119 -14.12 30.98 9.55
C GLY A 119 -13.67 31.84 10.74
N GLU A 120 -14.35 32.97 10.97
CA GLU A 120 -14.19 33.81 12.18
C GLU A 120 -14.76 33.18 13.45
N ASP A 121 -15.57 32.11 13.35
CA ASP A 121 -16.32 31.54 14.47
C ASP A 121 -16.00 30.05 14.66
N THR A 122 -15.09 29.76 15.57
CA THR A 122 -14.62 28.40 15.89
C THR A 122 -15.69 27.53 16.57
N ASN A 123 -16.77 28.14 17.08
CA ASN A 123 -17.84 27.44 17.80
C ASN A 123 -18.89 26.80 16.88
N CYS A 124 -18.95 27.17 15.61
CA CYS A 124 -19.92 26.60 14.68
C CYS A 124 -19.35 26.51 13.28
N THR A 125 -18.58 25.44 13.04
CA THR A 125 -17.93 25.19 11.75
C THR A 125 -18.90 24.76 10.66
N ARG A 126 -20.17 24.46 11.00
CA ARG A 126 -21.16 23.89 10.08
C ARG A 126 -22.53 24.46 10.31
N LYS A 127 -23.17 24.93 9.24
CA LYS A 127 -24.58 25.33 9.26
C LYS A 127 -25.39 24.42 8.35
N MET A 128 -26.50 23.85 8.81
CA MET A 128 -27.44 23.20 7.91
C MET A 128 -28.18 24.23 7.07
N CYS A 129 -28.62 23.83 5.87
CA CYS A 129 -29.72 24.54 5.22
C CYS A 129 -30.92 24.59 6.19
N PRO A 130 -31.60 25.73 6.34
CA PRO A 130 -32.76 25.82 7.20
C PRO A 130 -33.80 24.79 6.75
N ARG A 131 -34.44 24.11 7.71
CA ARG A 131 -35.58 23.24 7.39
C ARG A 131 -36.71 24.09 6.81
N PRO A 132 -37.58 23.52 5.96
CA PRO A 132 -38.81 24.21 5.56
C PRO A 132 -39.51 24.72 6.82
N TYR A 133 -39.93 26.00 6.81
CA TYR A 133 -40.60 26.71 7.91
C TYR A 133 -39.73 27.16 9.10
N TYR A 134 -38.41 26.98 9.05
CA TYR A 134 -37.47 27.51 10.05
C TYR A 134 -36.49 28.50 9.42
N SER A 135 -36.27 29.65 10.07
CA SER A 135 -35.34 30.69 9.57
C SER A 135 -33.92 30.54 10.14
N GLN A 136 -33.74 29.71 11.17
CA GLN A 136 -32.46 29.56 11.85
C GLN A 136 -31.70 28.35 11.29
N ALA A 137 -30.40 28.54 11.03
CA ALA A 137 -29.50 27.47 10.64
C ALA A 137 -28.99 26.75 11.90
N GLU A 138 -29.16 25.42 11.96
CA GLU A 138 -28.65 24.58 13.05
C GLU A 138 -27.16 24.28 12.84
N CYS A 139 -26.38 24.29 13.93
CA CYS A 139 -24.98 23.90 13.92
C CYS A 139 -24.83 22.37 13.97
N ILE A 140 -24.03 21.78 13.07
CA ILE A 140 -23.67 20.36 13.15
C ILE A 140 -22.24 20.23 13.66
N ASP A 141 -22.09 19.83 14.92
CA ASP A 141 -20.78 19.60 15.52
C ASP A 141 -20.48 18.10 15.64
N VAL A 142 -20.37 17.41 14.49
CA VAL A 142 -20.17 15.94 14.46
C VAL A 142 -18.80 15.65 13.88
N GLU A 143 -17.83 15.16 14.62
CA GLU A 143 -16.46 14.92 14.11
C GLU A 143 -16.45 14.34 12.68
N SER A 144 -16.11 15.18 11.69
CA SER A 144 -16.21 14.83 10.28
C SER A 144 -14.85 14.43 9.74
N SER A 145 -14.83 13.40 8.89
CA SER A 145 -13.65 13.05 8.09
C SER A 145 -13.11 14.28 7.36
N ALA A 146 -11.79 14.39 7.27
CA ALA A 146 -11.11 15.43 6.48
C ALA A 146 -11.53 15.38 5.00
N ASN A 147 -11.97 14.21 4.51
CA ASN A 147 -12.28 13.92 3.12
C ASN A 147 -13.65 14.44 2.64
N MET A 148 -14.26 15.41 3.33
CA MET A 148 -15.55 15.98 2.93
C MET A 148 -15.40 17.37 2.33
N CYS A 149 -16.21 17.61 1.31
CA CYS A 149 -16.37 18.91 0.65
C CYS A 149 -17.60 19.64 1.17
N PHE A 150 -17.47 20.95 1.32
CA PHE A 150 -18.49 21.84 1.86
C PHE A 150 -18.77 22.96 0.88
N CYS A 151 -19.96 23.55 0.88
CA CYS A 151 -20.17 24.81 0.18
C CYS A 151 -19.23 25.89 0.73
N SER A 152 -18.87 26.89 -0.08
CA SER A 152 -18.02 28.02 0.34
C SER A 152 -18.56 28.79 1.54
N ASP A 153 -19.86 28.70 1.84
CA ASP A 153 -20.52 29.26 3.02
C ASP A 153 -20.58 28.30 4.23
N GLY A 154 -19.87 27.17 4.16
CA GLY A 154 -19.77 26.16 5.22
C GLY A 154 -20.98 25.22 5.33
N LYS A 155 -21.94 25.28 4.39
CA LYS A 155 -23.14 24.43 4.41
C LYS A 155 -22.90 23.06 3.78
N LYS A 156 -23.54 22.02 4.32
CA LYS A 156 -23.60 20.69 3.70
C LYS A 156 -24.74 20.65 2.69
N GLN A 157 -24.46 20.21 1.46
CA GLN A 157 -25.51 19.92 0.48
C GLN A 157 -26.28 18.68 0.94
N THR A 158 -27.38 18.87 1.68
CA THR A 158 -28.37 17.81 1.88
C THR A 158 -28.99 17.54 0.52
N ARG A 159 -28.74 16.34 -0.02
CA ARG A 159 -29.41 15.83 -1.21
C ARG A 159 -30.92 15.97 -0.98
N VAL A 160 -31.59 16.68 -1.89
CA VAL A 160 -33.05 16.92 -1.89
C VAL A 160 -33.78 15.62 -2.14
#